data_AF-A0AAN8TM50-F1
#
_entry.id   AF-A0AAN8TM50-F1
#
_cell.length_a   1.000
_cell.length_b   1.000
_cell.length_c   1.000
_cell.angle_alpha   90.00
_cell.angle_beta   90.00
_cell.angle_gamma   90.00
#
_symmetry.space_group_name_H-M   'P 1'
#
loop_
_entity.id
_entity.type
_entity.pdbx_description
1 polymer ?
#
loop_
_entity_poly.entity_id
_entity_poly.type
_entity_poly.pdbx_seq_one_letter_code
_entity_poly.pdbx_strand_id
1 'polypeptide(L)' 'MGCWSNESFSMLLKMLKEELLPNGADLPNSYYETKKIIRDLGLSYNKFDACTNDCMLYCKEDSLLDS' A
#
# COMPACT_ATOMS: atom_id res chain seq x y z
N MET A 1 4.56 7.59 -1.29
CA MET A 1 3.24 7.36 -0.64
C MET A 1 3.31 8.07 0.70
N GLY A 2 2.44 9.05 0.98
CA GLY A 2 2.59 9.98 2.11
C GLY A 2 2.81 9.29 3.46
N CYS A 3 3.42 10.01 4.40
CA CYS A 3 3.68 9.56 5.77
C CYS A 3 2.37 9.39 6.57
N TRP A 4 1.63 8.32 6.31
CA TRP A 4 0.44 7.95 7.05
C TRP A 4 0.83 7.05 8.21
N SER A 5 0.29 7.33 9.40
CA SER A 5 0.36 6.36 10.49
C SER A 5 -0.66 5.24 10.23
N ASN A 6 -0.45 4.08 10.86
CA ASN A 6 -1.42 2.98 10.77
C ASN A 6 -2.81 3.43 11.26
N GLU A 7 -2.85 4.31 12.27
CA GLU A 7 -4.09 4.85 12.82
C GLU A 7 -4.80 5.77 11.82
N SER A 8 -4.09 6.73 11.24
CA SER A 8 -4.70 7.65 10.27
C SER A 8 -5.21 6.93 9.03
N PHE A 9 -4.50 5.88 8.59
CA PHE A 9 -4.94 5.05 7.47
C PHE A 9 -6.20 4.25 7.81
N SER A 10 -6.28 3.70 9.03
CA SER A 10 -7.47 2.96 9.48
C SER A 10 -8.69 3.89 9.61
N MET A 11 -8.50 5.12 10.07
CA MET A 11 -9.55 6.16 10.05
C MET A 11 -10.04 6.47 8.63
N LEU A 12 -9.13 6.60 7.66
CA LEU A 12 -9.51 6.80 6.26
C LEU A 12 -10.33 5.63 5.71
N LEU A 13 -9.90 4.39 5.98
CA LEU A 13 -10.64 3.20 5.54
C LEU A 13 -12.07 3.19 6.10
N LYS A 14 -12.23 3.57 7.37
CA LYS A 14 -13.55 3.69 8.00
C LYS A 14 -14.41 4.74 7.30
N MET A 15 -13.87 5.95 7.11
CA MET A 15 -14.58 7.02 6.41
C MET A 15 -14.99 6.61 4.98
N LEU A 16 -14.10 5.95 4.24
CA LEU A 16 -14.42 5.44 2.90
C LEU A 16 -15.57 4.44 2.93
N LYS A 17 -15.55 3.51 3.88
CA LYS A 17 -16.55 2.44 4.01
C LYS A 17 -17.91 2.95 4.46
N GLU A 18 -17.95 3.98 5.30
CA GLU A 18 -19.18 4.53 5.88
C GLU A 18 -19.81 5.64 5.03
N GLU A 19 -18.99 6.52 4.45
CA GLU A 19 -19.48 7.78 3.85
C GLU A 19 -19.42 7.81 2.32
N LEU A 20 -18.50 7.05 1.71
CA LEU A 20 -18.17 7.20 0.29
C LEU A 20 -18.55 5.99 -0.57
N LEU A 21 -18.53 4.79 0.01
CA LEU A 21 -18.76 3.54 -0.71
C LEU A 21 -20.17 2.99 -0.44
N PRO A 22 -20.71 2.18 -1.38
CA PRO A 22 -21.97 1.49 -1.15
C PRO A 22 -21.93 0.59 0.08
N ASN A 23 -23.05 0.49 0.78
CA ASN A 23 -23.22 -0.43 1.90
C ASN A 23 -22.86 -1.86 1.47
N GLY A 24 -21.94 -2.48 2.22
CA GLY A 24 -21.43 -3.82 1.91
C GLY A 24 -20.15 -3.84 1.07
N ALA A 25 -19.50 -2.70 0.85
CA ALA A 25 -18.17 -2.69 0.25
C ALA A 25 -17.15 -3.46 1.12
N ASP A 26 -16.51 -4.47 0.53
CA ASP A 26 -15.46 -5.27 1.15
C ASP A 26 -14.13 -4.51 1.16
N LEU A 27 -14.02 -3.57 2.09
CA LEU A 27 -12.77 -2.91 2.43
C LEU A 27 -12.13 -3.56 3.67
N PRO A 28 -10.79 -3.76 3.67
CA PRO A 28 -10.05 -4.11 4.88
C PRO A 28 -10.21 -3.03 5.96
N ASN A 29 -10.07 -3.43 7.23
CA ASN A 29 -10.30 -2.54 8.37
C ASN A 29 -9.01 -1.90 8.90
N SER A 30 -7.84 -2.33 8.38
CA SER A 30 -6.56 -1.82 8.85
C SER A 30 -5.49 -1.89 7.76
N TYR A 31 -4.41 -1.12 7.95
CA TYR A 31 -3.22 -1.20 7.12
C TYR A 31 -2.67 -2.63 6.99
N TYR A 32 -2.66 -3.39 8.08
CA TYR A 32 -2.14 -4.75 8.10
C TYR A 32 -2.99 -5.70 7.25
N GLU A 33 -4.32 -5.62 7.39
CA GLU A 33 -5.24 -6.41 6.56
C GLU A 33 -5.10 -6.04 5.09
N THR A 34 -5.04 -4.74 4.76
CA THR A 34 -4.77 -4.28 3.39
C THR A 34 -3.48 -4.88 2.84
N LYS A 35 -2.38 -4.83 3.62
CA LYS A 35 -1.09 -5.39 3.20
C LYS A 35 -1.17 -6.90 2.99
N LYS A 36 -1.90 -7.62 3.84
CA LYS A 36 -2.12 -9.07 3.71
C LYS A 36 -2.88 -9.38 2.41
N ILE A 37 -3.97 -8.69 2.13
CA ILE A 37 -4.76 -8.88 0.91
C ILE A 37 -3.90 -8.60 -0.33
N ILE A 38 -3.17 -7.48 -0.34
CA ILE A 38 -2.25 -7.13 -1.44
C ILE A 38 -1.25 -8.26 -1.70
N ARG A 39 -0.66 -8.82 -0.64
CA ARG A 39 0.28 -9.94 -0.76
C ARG A 39 -0.41 -11.22 -1.26
N ASP A 40 -1.56 -11.55 -0.69
CA ASP A 40 -2.30 -12.78 -1.03
C ASP A 40 -2.83 -12.72 -2.49
N LEU A 41 -3.04 -11.51 -3.03
CA LEU A 41 -3.33 -11.26 -4.46
C LEU A 41 -2.09 -11.26 -5.37
N GLY A 42 -0.88 -11.46 -4.82
CA GLY A 42 0.37 -11.40 -5.58
C GLY A 42 0.81 -9.98 -5.97
N LEU A 43 0.16 -8.95 -5.45
CA LEU A 43 0.47 -7.53 -5.68
C LEU A 43 1.51 -6.99 -4.68
N SER A 44 2.26 -7.89 -4.03
CA SER A 44 3.31 -7.50 -3.10
C SER A 44 4.39 -6.70 -3.82
N TYR A 45 4.76 -5.57 -3.24
CA TYR A 45 5.83 -4.71 -3.75
C TYR A 45 7.01 -4.71 -2.78
N ASN A 46 8.21 -4.63 -3.33
CA ASN A 46 9.40 -4.33 -2.54
C ASN A 46 9.36 -2.85 -2.16
N LYS A 47 9.31 -2.57 -0.85
CA LYS A 47 9.54 -1.21 -0.36
C LYS A 47 11.04 -0.94 -0.47
N PHE A 48 11.42 -0.15 -1.45
CA PHE A 48 12.71 0.51 -1.44
C PHE A 48 12.58 1.75 -0.56
N ASP A 49 13.38 1.83 0.49
CA ASP A 49 13.51 3.07 1.24
C ASP A 49 14.05 4.13 0.29
N ALA A 50 13.24 5.16 0.05
CA ALA A 50 13.69 6.31 -0.71
C ALA A 50 14.83 6.97 0.09
N CYS A 51 15.96 7.21 -0.57
CA CYS A 51 17.03 8.03 0.01
C CYS A 51 16.47 9.42 0.34
N THR A 52 17.15 10.18 1.20
CA THR A 52 16.80 11.56 1.59
C THR A 52 16.53 12.50 0.39
N ASN A 53 17.01 12.17 -0.82
CA ASN A 53 16.78 12.90 -2.06
C ASN A 53 15.80 12.19 -3.04
N ASP A 54 14.90 11.34 -2.54
CA ASP A 54 14.01 10.50 -3.35
C ASP A 54 14.73 9.61 -4.39
N CYS A 55 16.03 9.34 -4.19
CA CYS A 55 16.75 8.41 -5.06
C CYS A 55 16.22 6.99 -4.83
N MET A 56 15.64 6.40 -5.88
CA MET A 56 15.34 4.97 -5.91
C MET A 56 16.65 4.19 -6.04
N LEU A 57 16.91 3.27 -5.11
CA LEU A 57 17.99 2.30 -5.25
C LEU A 57 17.62 1.36 -6.40
N TYR A 58 18.37 1.42 -7.50
CA TYR A 58 18.17 0.54 -8.64
C TYR A 58 18.58 -0.88 -8.23
N CYS A 59 17.62 -1.80 -8.12
CA CYS A 59 17.92 -3.19 -7.80
C CYS A 59 18.38 -3.89 -9.09
N LYS A 60 19.46 -4.69 -9.00
CA LYS A 60 20.03 -5.38 -10.16
C LYS A 60 19.03 -6.34 -10.84
N GLU A 61 17.99 -6.78 -10.13
CA GLU A 61 16.90 -7.59 -10.66
C GLU A 61 15.98 -6.81 -11.61
N ASP A 62 15.82 -5.50 -11.44
CA ASP A 62 15.01 -4.66 -12.34
C ASP A 62 15.67 -4.50 -13.73
N SER A 63 16.98 -4.73 -13.83
CA SER A 63 17.70 -4.70 -15.11
C SER A 63 17.37 -5.88 -16.04
N LEU A 64 16.66 -6.89 -15.57
CA LEU A 64 16.25 -8.06 -16.35
C LEU A 64 14.83 -7.95 -16.94
N LEU A 65 14.06 -6.92 -16.55
CA LEU A 65 12.69 -6.69 -17.06
C LEU A 65 12.66 -5.78 -18.30
N ASP A 66 13.80 -5.16 -18.63
CA ASP A 66 14.00 -4.29 -19.79
C ASP A 66 14.71 -5.00 -20.98
N SER A 67 14.72 -6.35 -21.01
CA SER A 67 15.35 -7.16 -22.09
C SER A 67 14.34 -7.89 -22.98
#